data_AF-A0A2E3CB39-F1
#
_entry.id   AF-A0A2E3CB39-F1
#
_cell.length_a   1.000
_cell.length_b   1.000
_cell.length_c   1.000
_cell.angle_alpha   90.00
_cell.angle_beta   90.00
_cell.angle_gamma   90.00
#
_symmetry.space_group_name_H-M   'P 1'
#
loop_
_entity.id
_entity.type
_entity.pdbx_description
1 polymer ?
#
loop_
_entity_poly.entity_id
_entity_poly.type
_entity_poly.pdbx_seq_one_letter_code
_entity_poly.pdbx_strand_id
1 'polypeptide(L)'
;MSFLKDLFEHDGNGWWKIPKTSEAEANPKSEHPFGDFIKRTKAFILWLTSGKGHAGPAYYWVIAIILGVITLVEVWWFEQDGLRYILVPAMLGFSMVKFILVVAFFMHLRFDHKLFSWIFVTCMIIGVFIFSLFILLSAFHGYGN
;
A
#
# COMPACT_ATOMS: atom_id res chain seq x y z
N MET A 1 39.48 -31.55 27.14
CA MET A 1 38.45 -31.81 26.12
C MET A 1 38.19 -30.52 25.32
N SER A 2 39.07 -30.15 24.37
CA SER A 2 38.81 -29.00 23.46
C SER A 2 38.82 -29.42 21.98
N PHE A 3 39.48 -30.53 21.64
CA PHE A 3 39.67 -30.97 20.26
C PHE A 3 38.38 -31.28 19.49
N LEU A 4 37.39 -31.93 20.13
CA LEU A 4 36.08 -32.19 19.50
C LEU A 4 35.27 -30.91 19.28
N LYS A 5 35.51 -29.88 20.10
CA LYS A 5 34.85 -28.59 20.01
C LYS A 5 35.46 -27.75 18.88
N ASP A 6 36.79 -27.72 18.77
CA ASP A 6 37.48 -27.06 17.64
C ASP A 6 37.22 -27.73 16.28
N LEU A 7 36.92 -29.04 16.25
CA LEU A 7 36.69 -29.76 15.00
C LEU A 7 35.30 -29.52 14.40
N PHE A 8 34.31 -29.22 15.25
CA PHE A 8 32.92 -29.03 14.84
C PHE A 8 32.43 -27.58 14.97
N GLU A 9 33.16 -26.71 15.67
CA GLU A 9 32.82 -25.31 15.89
C GLU A 9 33.80 -24.43 15.10
N HIS A 10 33.34 -23.92 13.96
CA HIS A 10 34.13 -23.07 13.08
C HIS A 10 34.22 -21.65 13.68
N ASP A 11 35.39 -21.28 14.21
CA ASP A 11 35.71 -19.88 14.54
C ASP A 11 35.65 -19.06 13.24
N GLY A 12 34.69 -18.14 13.16
CA GLY A 12 34.38 -17.34 11.97
C GLY A 12 35.47 -16.32 11.57
N ASN A 13 36.73 -16.58 11.89
CA ASN A 13 37.91 -15.85 11.46
C ASN A 13 38.70 -16.66 10.42
N GLY A 14 38.08 -16.93 9.27
CA GLY A 14 38.73 -17.63 8.16
C GLY A 14 40.08 -17.05 7.72
N TRP A 15 40.89 -17.89 7.08
CA TRP A 15 42.24 -17.63 6.56
C TRP A 15 42.35 -16.42 5.59
N TRP A 16 41.22 -15.91 5.09
CA TRP A 16 41.12 -14.74 4.23
C TRP A 16 40.36 -13.62 4.95
N LYS A 17 40.90 -12.40 4.94
CA LYS A 17 40.23 -11.22 5.52
C LYS A 17 39.14 -10.70 4.57
N ILE A 18 37.96 -11.31 4.64
CA ILE A 18 36.79 -10.88 3.89
C ILE A 18 36.12 -9.73 4.66
N PRO A 19 35.71 -8.63 4.01
CA PRO A 19 34.93 -7.60 4.68
C PRO A 19 33.68 -8.23 5.28
N LYS A 20 33.36 -7.88 6.54
CA LYS A 20 32.14 -8.32 7.20
C LYS A 20 30.94 -7.75 6.42
N THR A 21 30.32 -8.55 5.57
CA THR A 21 29.09 -8.20 4.85
C THR A 21 27.90 -8.72 5.65
N SER A 22 26.76 -8.02 5.58
CA SER A 22 25.49 -8.45 6.19
C SER A 22 24.94 -9.79 5.66
N GLU A 23 25.62 -10.37 4.67
CA GLU A 23 25.35 -11.68 4.07
C GLU A 23 26.20 -12.81 4.72
N ALA A 24 27.28 -12.46 5.44
CA ALA A 24 28.20 -13.41 6.10
C ALA A 24 27.92 -13.60 7.60
N GLU A 25 26.88 -12.94 8.12
CA GLU A 25 26.40 -13.11 9.49
C GLU A 25 25.73 -14.49 9.62
N ALA A 26 25.69 -15.12 10.80
CA ALA A 26 25.12 -16.47 10.94
C ALA A 26 23.60 -16.56 10.67
N ASN A 27 22.94 -15.39 10.63
CA ASN A 27 21.55 -15.20 10.23
C ASN A 27 21.49 -13.92 9.38
N PRO A 28 21.88 -13.98 8.08
CA PRO A 28 21.89 -12.82 7.21
C PRO A 28 20.51 -12.15 7.10
N LYS A 29 20.48 -10.86 6.79
CA LYS A 29 19.22 -10.10 6.76
C LYS A 29 18.35 -10.42 5.52
N SER A 30 18.83 -11.26 4.62
CA SER A 30 18.43 -11.37 3.20
C SER A 30 18.11 -12.80 2.72
N GLU A 31 17.97 -13.77 3.61
CA GLU A 31 18.04 -15.23 3.30
C GLU A 31 16.71 -15.92 2.98
N HIS A 32 15.60 -15.19 2.91
CA HIS A 32 14.33 -15.80 2.50
C HIS A 32 14.38 -16.26 1.02
N PRO A 33 13.62 -17.31 0.61
CA PRO A 33 13.57 -17.82 -0.77
C PRO A 33 13.11 -16.79 -1.83
N PHE A 34 12.65 -15.63 -1.39
CA PHE A 34 12.30 -14.47 -2.20
C PHE A 34 13.36 -13.34 -2.15
N GLY A 35 14.55 -13.64 -1.62
CA GLY A 35 15.71 -12.75 -1.49
C GLY A 35 15.34 -11.36 -0.95
N ASP A 36 15.83 -10.34 -1.65
CA ASP A 36 15.71 -8.94 -1.25
C ASP A 36 14.35 -8.29 -1.64
N PHE A 37 13.41 -9.05 -2.24
CA PHE A 37 12.13 -8.53 -2.72
C PHE A 37 11.28 -7.91 -1.61
N ILE A 38 11.24 -8.55 -0.43
CA ILE A 38 10.52 -8.06 0.74
C ILE A 38 11.12 -6.74 1.24
N LYS A 39 12.45 -6.60 1.16
CA LYS A 39 13.15 -5.40 1.59
C LYS A 39 12.91 -4.24 0.62
N ARG A 40 12.92 -4.51 -0.68
CA ARG A 40 12.63 -3.52 -1.75
C ARG A 40 11.18 -3.03 -1.69
N THR A 41 10.22 -3.94 -1.51
CA THR A 41 8.80 -3.57 -1.35
C THR A 41 8.56 -2.79 -0.05
N LYS A 42 9.16 -3.23 1.07
CA LYS A 42 9.07 -2.50 2.34
C LYS A 42 9.72 -1.12 2.24
N ALA A 43 10.90 -1.01 1.63
CA ALA A 43 11.57 0.28 1.40
C ALA A 43 10.76 1.22 0.50
N PHE A 44 10.12 0.68 -0.53
CA PHE A 44 9.22 1.43 -1.41
C PHE A 44 7.99 1.95 -0.67
N ILE A 45 7.33 1.12 0.14
CA ILE A 45 6.20 1.54 0.98
C ILE A 45 6.65 2.58 2.01
N LEU A 46 7.82 2.38 2.62
CA LEU A 46 8.35 3.28 3.64
C LEU A 46 8.79 4.63 3.05
N TRP A 47 9.24 4.65 1.80
CA TRP A 47 9.50 5.86 1.01
C TRP A 47 8.20 6.56 0.61
N LEU A 48 7.18 5.82 0.14
CA LEU A 48 5.84 6.37 -0.12
C LEU A 48 5.20 6.97 1.14
N THR A 49 5.47 6.38 2.31
CA THR A 49 4.83 6.72 3.59
C THR A 49 5.63 7.74 4.39
N SER A 50 6.95 7.86 4.18
CA SER A 50 7.82 8.78 4.92
C SER A 50 7.57 10.24 4.57
N GLY A 51 6.80 10.93 5.41
CA GLY A 51 6.52 12.37 5.30
C GLY A 51 7.70 13.28 5.63
N LYS A 52 8.95 12.86 5.39
CA LYS A 52 10.14 13.67 5.67
C LYS A 52 10.71 14.28 4.40
N GLY A 53 10.30 15.52 4.13
CA GLY A 53 11.01 16.44 3.25
C GLY A 53 10.32 16.70 1.91
N HIS A 54 9.67 17.87 1.80
CA HIS A 54 9.26 18.57 0.57
C HIS A 54 9.07 17.66 -0.65
N ALA A 55 7.83 17.18 -0.82
CA ALA A 55 7.40 16.47 -2.01
C ALA A 55 7.65 17.35 -3.24
N GLY A 56 8.77 17.11 -3.94
CA GLY A 56 9.04 17.77 -5.20
C GLY A 56 8.01 17.37 -6.26
N PRO A 57 7.88 18.13 -7.36
CA PRO A 57 6.95 17.84 -8.46
C PRO A 57 7.03 16.39 -8.98
N ALA A 58 8.22 15.78 -8.90
CA ALA A 58 8.46 14.39 -9.29
C ALA A 58 7.64 13.38 -8.47
N TYR A 59 7.35 13.65 -7.19
CA TYR A 59 6.58 12.74 -6.34
C TYR A 59 5.12 12.61 -6.80
N TYR A 60 4.49 13.75 -7.13
CA TYR A 60 3.13 13.79 -7.65
C TYR A 60 3.00 13.09 -9.01
N TRP A 61 4.02 13.22 -9.87
CA TRP A 61 4.07 12.50 -11.14
C TRP A 61 4.11 10.98 -10.98
N VAL A 62 4.87 10.47 -10.00
CA VAL A 62 4.90 9.02 -9.70
C VAL A 62 3.51 8.54 -9.28
N ILE A 63 2.83 9.30 -8.43
CA ILE A 63 1.47 8.98 -7.99
C ILE A 63 0.46 9.06 -9.14
N ALA A 64 0.57 10.06 -10.01
CA ALA A 64 -0.26 10.19 -11.21
C ALA A 64 -0.10 8.97 -12.12
N ILE A 65 1.13 8.50 -12.32
CA ILE A 65 1.42 7.30 -13.11
C ILE A 65 0.80 6.06 -12.45
N ILE A 66 0.95 5.89 -11.12
CA ILE A 66 0.31 4.79 -10.39
C ILE A 66 -1.21 4.82 -10.61
N LEU A 67 -1.84 5.99 -10.47
CA LEU A 67 -3.27 6.17 -10.70
C LEU A 67 -3.66 5.78 -12.14
N GLY A 68 -2.85 6.22 -13.11
CA GLY A 68 -3.02 5.90 -14.54
C GLY A 68 -2.90 4.40 -14.84
N VAL A 69 -1.95 3.71 -14.22
CA VAL A 69 -1.81 2.25 -14.34
C VAL A 69 -3.03 1.55 -13.76
N ILE A 70 -3.53 1.98 -12.59
CA ILE A 70 -4.76 1.42 -12.01
C ILE A 70 -5.95 1.64 -12.96
N THR A 71 -6.09 2.81 -13.58
CA THR A 71 -7.16 3.04 -14.56
C THR A 71 -7.02 2.20 -15.82
N LEU A 72 -5.80 1.98 -16.31
CA LEU A 72 -5.55 1.15 -17.48
C LEU A 72 -5.91 -0.31 -17.21
N VAL A 73 -5.50 -0.83 -16.04
CA VAL A 73 -5.86 -2.18 -15.59
C VAL A 73 -7.36 -2.32 -15.43
N GLU A 74 -8.05 -1.30 -14.91
CA GLU A 74 -9.51 -1.31 -14.75
C GLU A 74 -10.23 -1.39 -16.10
N VAL A 75 -9.85 -0.57 -17.07
CA VAL A 75 -10.46 -0.58 -18.42
C VAL A 75 -10.21 -1.92 -19.11
N TRP A 76 -8.99 -2.45 -19.01
CA TRP A 76 -8.67 -3.77 -19.55
C TRP A 76 -9.48 -4.89 -18.88
N TRP A 77 -9.68 -4.81 -17.57
CA TRP A 77 -10.51 -5.76 -16.82
C TRP A 77 -12.00 -5.65 -17.19
N PHE A 78 -12.49 -4.45 -17.51
CA PHE A 78 -13.89 -4.21 -17.88
C PHE A 78 -14.32 -4.96 -19.15
N GLU A 79 -13.40 -5.15 -20.09
CA GLU A 79 -13.67 -5.86 -21.36
C GLU A 79 -13.78 -7.39 -21.20
N GLN A 80 -13.48 -7.95 -20.03
CA GLN A 80 -13.47 -9.39 -19.82
C GLN A 80 -14.86 -9.93 -19.41
N ASP A 81 -15.60 -10.48 -20.38
CA ASP A 81 -16.99 -10.96 -20.22
C ASP A 81 -17.19 -12.07 -19.17
N GLY A 82 -16.14 -12.84 -18.86
CA GLY A 82 -16.20 -14.00 -17.96
C GLY A 82 -16.51 -13.69 -16.49
N LEU A 83 -16.51 -12.41 -16.09
CA LEU A 83 -16.52 -11.99 -14.67
C LEU A 83 -17.69 -11.08 -14.30
N ARG A 84 -18.78 -11.12 -15.07
CA ARG A 84 -19.94 -10.23 -14.95
C ARG A 84 -20.58 -10.15 -13.55
N TYR A 85 -20.47 -11.20 -12.73
CA TYR A 85 -20.92 -11.20 -11.33
C TYR A 85 -19.99 -10.44 -10.38
N ILE A 86 -18.67 -10.56 -10.58
CA ILE A 86 -17.65 -9.88 -9.75
C ILE A 86 -17.36 -8.45 -10.24
N LEU A 87 -17.84 -8.10 -11.44
CA LEU A 87 -17.51 -6.87 -12.13
C LEU A 87 -17.95 -5.64 -11.31
N VAL A 88 -19.16 -5.65 -10.78
CA VAL A 88 -19.70 -4.54 -9.95
C VAL A 88 -18.88 -4.33 -8.67
N PRO A 89 -18.65 -5.33 -7.79
CA PRO A 89 -17.86 -5.11 -6.58
C PRO A 89 -16.39 -4.80 -6.86
N ALA A 90 -15.80 -5.36 -7.92
CA ALA A 90 -14.42 -5.05 -8.32
C ALA A 90 -14.28 -3.58 -8.76
N MET A 91 -15.17 -3.09 -9.62
CA MET A 91 -15.17 -1.69 -10.07
C MET A 91 -15.40 -0.71 -8.91
N LEU A 92 -16.28 -1.06 -7.97
CA LEU A 92 -16.49 -0.26 -6.76
C LEU A 92 -15.22 -0.19 -5.91
N GLY A 93 -14.49 -1.31 -5.78
CA GLY A 93 -13.21 -1.38 -5.10
C GLY A 93 -12.13 -0.52 -5.75
N PHE A 94 -11.97 -0.62 -7.08
CA PHE A 94 -11.01 0.21 -7.83
C PHE A 94 -11.32 1.70 -7.70
N SER A 95 -12.61 2.08 -7.77
CA SER A 95 -13.06 3.46 -7.56
C SER A 95 -12.73 3.97 -6.15
N MET A 96 -13.00 3.18 -5.11
CA MET A 96 -12.64 3.53 -3.73
C MET A 96 -11.14 3.75 -3.57
N VAL A 97 -10.31 2.85 -4.11
CA VAL A 97 -8.86 2.97 -4.03
C VAL A 97 -8.39 4.26 -4.68
N LYS A 98 -8.85 4.56 -5.90
CA LYS A 98 -8.49 5.80 -6.61
C LYS A 98 -8.93 7.03 -5.84
N PHE A 99 -10.15 7.03 -5.30
CA PHE A 99 -10.65 8.13 -4.48
C PHE A 99 -9.74 8.41 -3.28
N ILE A 100 -9.38 7.37 -2.52
CA ILE A 100 -8.49 7.52 -1.35
C ILE A 100 -7.11 8.05 -1.78
N LEU A 101 -6.58 7.54 -2.90
CA LEU A 101 -5.28 7.94 -3.44
C LEU A 101 -5.28 9.43 -3.84
N VAL A 102 -6.35 9.88 -4.52
CA VAL A 102 -6.52 11.27 -4.92
C VAL A 102 -6.68 12.19 -3.71
N VAL A 103 -7.54 11.82 -2.76
CA VAL A 103 -7.75 12.61 -1.54
C VAL A 103 -6.48 12.70 -0.71
N ALA A 104 -5.78 11.58 -0.49
CA ALA A 104 -4.58 11.57 0.34
C ALA A 104 -3.43 12.38 -0.28
N PHE A 105 -3.22 12.30 -1.59
CA PHE A 105 -2.04 12.85 -2.26
C PHE A 105 -2.32 14.12 -3.09
N PHE A 106 -3.34 14.14 -3.93
CA PHE A 106 -3.64 15.30 -4.80
C PHE A 106 -4.42 16.40 -4.07
N MET A 107 -5.22 16.09 -3.05
CA MET A 107 -5.81 17.10 -2.16
C MET A 107 -4.90 17.50 -1.00
N HIS A 108 -3.63 17.07 -1.00
CA HIS A 108 -2.62 17.41 -0.01
C HIS A 108 -2.93 17.02 1.45
N LEU A 109 -4.04 16.31 1.74
CA LEU A 109 -4.44 15.89 3.10
C LEU A 109 -3.31 15.19 3.89
N ARG A 110 -2.45 14.42 3.21
CA ARG A 110 -1.33 13.72 3.85
C ARG A 110 -0.17 14.65 4.23
N PHE A 111 -0.03 15.79 3.55
CA PHE A 111 1.02 16.78 3.79
C PHE A 111 0.55 17.94 4.66
N ASP A 112 -0.76 18.17 4.75
CA ASP A 112 -1.37 19.19 5.57
C ASP A 112 -1.59 18.78 7.05
N HIS A 113 -2.03 19.74 7.86
CA HIS A 113 -2.36 19.50 9.25
C HIS A 113 -3.52 18.50 9.41
N LYS A 114 -3.45 17.63 10.41
CA LYS A 114 -4.42 16.55 10.68
C LYS A 114 -5.88 17.02 10.81
N LEU A 115 -6.09 18.31 11.11
CA LEU A 115 -7.43 18.92 11.15
C LEU A 115 -8.16 18.84 9.80
N PHE A 116 -7.48 19.08 8.68
CA PHE A 116 -8.10 18.99 7.35
C PHE A 116 -8.53 17.56 7.03
N SER A 117 -7.70 16.57 7.38
CA SER A 117 -8.08 15.16 7.29
C SER A 117 -9.31 14.82 8.13
N TRP A 118 -9.37 15.32 9.37
CA TRP A 118 -10.49 15.07 10.26
C TRP A 118 -11.80 15.65 9.75
N ILE A 119 -11.79 16.91 9.30
CA ILE A 119 -12.97 17.60 8.76
C ILE A 119 -13.47 16.89 7.49
N PHE A 120 -12.56 16.51 6.59
CA PHE A 120 -12.94 15.81 5.36
C PHE A 120 -13.62 14.46 5.67
N VAL A 121 -13.01 13.66 6.54
CA VAL A 121 -13.53 12.33 6.90
C VAL A 121 -14.86 12.45 7.65
N THR A 122 -15.01 13.43 8.56
CA THR A 122 -16.29 13.65 9.25
C THR A 122 -17.40 14.05 8.28
N CYS A 123 -17.14 14.99 7.36
CA CYS A 123 -18.12 15.34 6.31
C CYS A 123 -18.47 14.13 5.43
N MET A 124 -17.50 13.30 5.06
CA MET A 124 -17.74 12.10 4.27
C MET A 124 -18.65 11.10 5.01
N ILE A 125 -18.37 10.82 6.28
CA ILE A 125 -19.18 9.92 7.11
C ILE A 125 -20.60 10.45 7.27
N ILE A 126 -20.74 11.74 7.58
CA ILE A 126 -22.05 12.40 7.73
C ILE A 126 -22.84 12.33 6.42
N GLY A 127 -22.20 12.61 5.28
CA GLY A 127 -22.84 12.52 3.97
C GLY A 127 -23.32 11.11 3.63
N VAL A 128 -22.48 10.09 3.84
CA VAL A 128 -22.85 8.69 3.63
C VAL A 128 -24.00 8.28 4.57
N PHE A 129 -23.98 8.75 5.81
CA PHE A 129 -25.03 8.47 6.79
C PHE A 129 -26.38 9.07 6.36
N ILE A 130 -26.41 10.35 5.99
CA ILE A 130 -27.62 11.02 5.51
C ILE A 130 -28.14 10.36 4.24
N PHE A 131 -27.26 10.04 3.29
CA PHE A 131 -27.64 9.35 2.05
C PHE A 131 -28.24 7.98 2.32
N SER A 132 -27.65 7.21 3.24
CA SER A 132 -28.16 5.89 3.63
C SER A 132 -29.52 6.01 4.32
N LEU A 133 -29.72 7.01 5.18
CA LEU A 133 -31.03 7.30 5.78
C LEU A 133 -32.07 7.68 4.74
N PHE A 134 -31.70 8.46 3.72
CA PHE A 134 -32.62 8.84 2.65
C PHE A 134 -33.03 7.63 1.80
N ILE A 135 -32.10 6.74 1.47
CA ILE A 135 -32.41 5.47 0.80
C ILE A 135 -33.34 4.61 1.66
N LEU A 136 -33.06 4.50 2.96
CA LEU A 136 -33.89 3.72 3.88
C LEU A 136 -35.32 4.30 3.96
N LEU A 137 -35.45 5.61 4.12
CA LEU A 137 -36.75 6.27 4.19
C LEU A 137 -37.54 6.15 2.88
N SER A 138 -36.88 6.34 1.72
CA SER A 138 -37.52 6.18 0.42
C SER A 138 -37.96 4.74 0.16
N ALA A 139 -37.21 3.75 0.61
CA ALA A 139 -37.61 2.34 0.53
C ALA A 139 -38.87 2.05 1.37
N PHE A 140 -39.01 2.64 2.56
CA PHE A 140 -40.20 2.49 3.39
C PHE A 140 -41.40 3.30 2.89
N HIS A 141 -41.18 4.49 2.32
CA HIS A 141 -42.25 5.33 1.77
C HIS A 141 -42.74 4.85 0.39
N GLY A 142 -41.85 4.24 -0.41
CA GLY A 142 -42.18 3.71 -1.75
C GLY A 142 -43.04 2.43 -1.75
N TYR A 143 -43.31 1.83 -0.59
CA TYR A 143 -44.16 0.63 -0.43
C TYR A 143 -45.63 0.98 -0.08
N GLY A 144 -46.01 2.26 -0.17
CA GLY A 144 -47.31 2.80 0.23
C GLY A 144 -48.27 3.15 -0.91
N ASN A 145 -47.99 2.75 -2.16
CA ASN A 145 -48.92 2.82 -3.29
C ASN A 145 -49.02 1.46 -3.98
#